data_AF-A0A7T1ICT4-F1
#
_entry.id   AF-A0A7T1ICT4-F1
#
_cell.length_a   1.000
_cell.length_b   1.000
_cell.length_c   1.000
_cell.angle_alpha   90.00
_cell.angle_beta   90.00
_cell.angle_gamma   90.00
#
_symmetry.space_group_name_H-M   'P 1'
#
loop_
_entity.id
_entity.type
_entity.pdbx_description
1 polymer ?
#
loop_
_entity_poly.entity_id
_entity_poly.type
_entity_poly.pdbx_seq_one_letter_code
_entity_poly.pdbx_strand_id
1 'polypeptide(L)'
;MADLLLAPAPPAQAADAADLDALLDAVTAIKAQQKELEQQLEPLLEALNTAMATGQLDPSFSHNDWAFCHSPGRLTYDFPAPVQQIEQQLKAAKDSAIQQGSATEKRGKPFWTIRPPKAQDQPF
;
A
#
# COMPACT_ATOMS: atom_id res chain seq x y z
N MET A 1 -39.57 -54.84 15.61
CA MET A 1 -39.76 -53.69 14.72
C MET A 1 -38.95 -52.54 15.29
N ALA A 2 -37.92 -52.11 14.55
CA ALA A 2 -37.14 -50.88 14.65
C ALA A 2 -35.66 -51.23 14.48
N ASP A 3 -35.11 -50.89 13.32
CA ASP A 3 -33.81 -50.24 13.29
C ASP A 3 -33.75 -49.35 12.06
N LEU A 4 -33.82 -48.05 12.32
CA LEU A 4 -33.83 -46.98 11.34
C LEU A 4 -32.36 -46.62 11.11
N LEU A 5 -31.67 -47.34 10.23
CA LEU A 5 -30.28 -47.01 9.87
C LEU A 5 -30.28 -45.76 8.98
N LEU A 6 -30.05 -44.63 9.64
CA LEU A 6 -29.71 -43.33 9.08
C LEU A 6 -28.38 -43.45 8.31
N ALA A 7 -28.45 -43.49 6.98
CA ALA A 7 -27.27 -43.45 6.12
C ALA A 7 -26.62 -42.05 6.16
N PRO A 8 -25.30 -41.93 6.31
CA PRO A 8 -24.61 -40.64 6.34
C PRO A 8 -24.58 -39.97 4.95
N ALA A 9 -24.78 -38.65 4.94
CA ALA A 9 -24.68 -37.75 3.79
C ALA A 9 -23.21 -37.52 3.36
N PRO A 10 -22.94 -36.99 2.14
CA PRO A 10 -21.83 -37.38 1.25
C PRO A 10 -20.46 -36.72 1.56
N PRO A 11 -19.35 -37.25 0.98
CA PRO A 11 -17.97 -36.81 1.20
C PRO A 11 -17.58 -35.44 0.59
N ALA A 12 -18.53 -34.67 0.03
CA ALA A 12 -18.23 -33.44 -0.69
C ALA A 12 -17.65 -32.32 0.20
N GLN A 13 -18.06 -32.24 1.48
CA GLN A 13 -17.57 -31.20 2.41
C GLN A 13 -16.10 -31.38 2.82
N ALA A 14 -15.55 -32.61 2.75
CA ALA A 14 -14.17 -32.86 3.13
C ALA A 14 -13.18 -32.48 2.03
N ALA A 15 -13.60 -32.54 0.75
CA ALA A 15 -12.78 -32.12 -0.38
C ALA A 15 -12.65 -30.59 -0.46
N ASP A 16 -13.76 -29.86 -0.29
CA ASP A 16 -13.74 -28.39 -0.26
C ASP A 16 -12.93 -27.83 0.92
N ALA A 17 -12.95 -28.52 2.07
CA ALA A 17 -12.13 -28.16 3.24
C ALA A 17 -10.62 -28.39 2.97
N ALA A 18 -10.26 -29.50 2.32
CA ALA A 18 -8.87 -29.79 1.96
C ALA A 18 -8.31 -28.80 0.92
N ASP A 19 -9.13 -28.35 -0.03
CA ASP A 19 -8.75 -27.31 -1.00
C ASP A 19 -8.57 -25.94 -0.34
N LEU A 20 -9.39 -25.62 0.67
CA LEU A 20 -9.24 -24.40 1.47
C LEU A 20 -7.97 -24.44 2.32
N ASP A 21 -7.68 -25.55 2.99
CA ASP A 21 -6.46 -25.70 3.79
C ASP A 21 -5.20 -25.57 2.92
N ALA A 22 -5.18 -26.21 1.75
CA ALA A 22 -4.09 -26.07 0.79
C ALA A 22 -3.90 -24.62 0.29
N LEU A 23 -4.99 -23.88 0.08
CA LEU A 23 -4.94 -22.45 -0.26
C LEU A 23 -4.33 -21.63 0.87
N LEU A 24 -4.74 -21.88 2.12
CA LEU A 24 -4.22 -21.17 3.29
C LEU A 24 -2.73 -21.46 3.51
N ASP A 25 -2.30 -22.71 3.33
CA ASP A 25 -0.89 -23.10 3.39
C ASP A 25 -0.07 -22.40 2.30
N ALA A 26 -0.57 -22.35 1.07
CA ALA A 26 0.11 -21.64 -0.02
C ALA A 26 0.25 -20.12 0.27
N VAL A 27 -0.80 -19.49 0.79
CA VAL A 27 -0.78 -18.05 1.16
C VAL A 27 0.20 -17.79 2.28
N THR A 28 0.22 -18.62 3.32
CA THR A 28 1.13 -18.44 4.46
C THR A 28 2.59 -18.71 4.08
N ALA A 29 2.87 -19.70 3.23
CA ALA A 29 4.20 -19.94 2.68
C ALA A 29 4.71 -18.76 1.85
N ILE A 30 3.88 -18.20 0.95
CA ILE A 30 4.25 -17.01 0.18
C ILE A 30 4.49 -15.81 1.10
N LYS A 31 3.69 -15.64 2.16
CA LYS A 31 3.89 -14.55 3.14
C LYS A 31 5.19 -14.71 3.92
N ALA A 32 5.56 -15.92 4.29
CA ALA A 32 6.85 -16.20 4.92
C ALA A 32 8.01 -15.85 3.97
N GLN A 33 7.90 -16.26 2.70
CA GLN A 33 8.92 -15.95 1.69
C GLN A 33 9.03 -14.44 1.41
N GLN A 34 7.90 -13.72 1.34
CA GLN A 34 7.90 -12.25 1.20
C GLN A 34 8.68 -11.60 2.35
N LYS A 35 8.39 -12.01 3.58
CA LYS A 35 9.07 -11.48 4.77
C LYS A 35 10.56 -11.80 4.77
N GLU A 36 10.94 -13.02 4.37
CA GLU A 36 12.35 -13.40 4.27
C GLU A 36 13.09 -12.59 3.20
N LEU A 37 12.49 -12.38 2.03
CA LEU A 37 13.07 -11.54 0.97
C LEU A 37 13.18 -10.08 1.41
N GLU A 38 12.19 -9.55 2.12
CA GLU A 38 12.25 -8.20 2.71
C GLU A 38 13.42 -8.07 3.69
N GLN A 39 13.62 -9.06 4.57
CA GLN A 39 14.73 -9.08 5.53
C GLN A 39 16.10 -9.16 4.84
N GLN A 40 16.19 -9.86 3.70
CA GLN A 40 17.43 -9.91 2.92
C GLN A 40 17.68 -8.62 2.13
N LEU A 41 16.61 -7.94 1.68
CA LEU A 41 16.70 -6.71 0.90
C LEU A 41 17.10 -5.50 1.76
N GLU A 42 16.63 -5.42 3.01
CA GLU A 42 16.88 -4.31 3.93
C GLU A 42 18.37 -3.92 4.06
N PRO A 43 19.32 -4.84 4.37
CA PRO A 43 20.73 -4.49 4.46
C PRO A 43 21.35 -4.05 3.12
N LEU A 44 20.81 -4.52 1.99
CA LEU A 44 21.27 -4.09 0.65
C LEU A 44 20.85 -2.65 0.36
N LEU A 45 19.64 -2.26 0.78
CA LEU A 45 19.17 -0.88 0.67
C LEU A 45 19.95 0.06 1.58
N GLU A 46 20.32 -0.38 2.79
CA GLU A 46 21.22 0.38 3.68
C GLU A 46 22.61 0.58 3.07
N ALA A 47 23.17 -0.45 2.42
CA ALA A 47 24.42 -0.35 1.69
C ALA A 47 24.31 0.64 0.52
N LEU A 48 23.19 0.63 -0.22
CA LEU A 48 22.91 1.59 -1.30
C LEU A 48 22.89 3.03 -0.78
N ASN A 49 22.23 3.26 0.36
CA ASN A 49 22.20 4.57 1.03
C ASN A 49 23.59 5.03 1.45
N THR A 50 24.42 4.12 1.97
CA THR A 50 25.81 4.42 2.35
C THR A 50 26.66 4.78 1.12
N ALA A 51 26.53 4.04 0.01
CA ALA A 51 27.22 4.33 -1.24
C ALA A 51 26.82 5.72 -1.80
N MET A 52 25.54 6.08 -1.70
CA MET A 52 25.07 7.42 -2.08
C MET A 52 25.60 8.52 -1.14
N ALA A 53 25.58 8.29 0.18
CA ALA A 53 26.09 9.25 1.16
C ALA A 53 27.61 9.51 1.04
N THR A 54 28.36 8.52 0.57
CA THR A 54 29.80 8.62 0.28
C THR A 54 30.10 9.17 -1.13
N GLY A 55 29.07 9.46 -1.93
CA GLY A 55 29.19 10.03 -3.27
C GLY A 55 29.59 9.02 -4.36
N GLN A 56 29.48 7.72 -4.08
CA GLN A 56 29.79 6.65 -5.05
C GLN A 56 28.63 6.38 -6.02
N LEU A 57 27.41 6.80 -5.67
CA LEU A 57 26.20 6.66 -6.50
C LEU A 57 25.48 8.00 -6.62
N ASP A 58 24.97 8.26 -7.82
CA ASP A 58 24.04 9.35 -8.06
C ASP A 58 22.65 9.03 -7.47
N PRO A 59 21.86 10.05 -7.09
CA PRO A 59 20.51 9.85 -6.56
C PRO A 59 19.51 9.34 -7.61
N SER A 60 19.88 9.35 -8.90
CA SER A 60 19.10 8.82 -10.01
C SER A 60 20.03 8.15 -11.01
N PHE A 61 19.86 6.85 -11.24
CA PHE A 61 20.66 6.08 -12.20
C PHE A 61 19.90 4.84 -12.67
N SER A 62 20.43 4.15 -13.68
CA SER A 62 19.87 2.88 -14.16
C SER A 62 20.91 1.76 -14.10
N HIS A 63 20.47 0.55 -13.77
CA HIS A 63 21.29 -0.66 -13.78
C HIS A 63 20.46 -1.85 -14.27
N ASN A 64 20.94 -2.59 -15.28
CA ASN A 64 20.25 -3.73 -15.91
C ASN A 64 18.79 -3.46 -16.32
N ASP A 65 18.52 -2.30 -16.92
CA ASP A 65 17.17 -1.83 -17.29
C ASP A 65 16.24 -1.45 -16.13
N TRP A 66 16.73 -1.47 -14.88
CA TRP A 66 16.01 -0.97 -13.72
C TRP A 66 16.45 0.46 -13.41
N ALA A 67 15.47 1.35 -13.21
CA ALA A 67 15.73 2.72 -12.75
C ALA A 67 15.70 2.78 -11.22
N PHE A 68 16.75 3.37 -10.66
CA PHE A 68 16.89 3.65 -9.23
C PHE A 68 16.73 5.15 -9.01
N CYS A 69 15.74 5.52 -8.19
CA CYS A 69 15.47 6.90 -7.81
C CYS A 69 15.42 7.00 -6.29
N HIS A 70 16.35 7.73 -5.68
CA HIS A 70 16.33 8.00 -4.25
C HIS A 70 15.42 9.19 -3.95
N SER A 71 14.47 8.98 -3.06
CA SER A 71 13.68 10.05 -2.45
C SER A 71 14.16 10.26 -1.03
N PRO A 72 14.57 11.47 -0.62
CA PRO A 72 15.09 11.76 0.72
C PRO A 72 14.02 11.68 1.83
N GLY A 73 12.87 11.08 1.54
CA GLY A 73 11.70 11.05 2.41
C GLY A 73 10.85 12.32 2.32
N ARG A 74 9.70 12.28 3.00
CA ARG A 74 8.82 13.44 3.10
C ARG A 74 9.37 14.39 4.15
N LEU A 75 9.83 15.56 3.71
CA LEU A 75 10.14 16.66 4.61
C LEU A 75 8.87 17.05 5.38
N THR A 76 8.87 16.80 6.68
CA THR A 76 7.78 17.15 7.59
C THR A 76 8.32 18.15 8.58
N TYR A 77 7.58 19.24 8.81
CA TYR A 77 7.95 20.29 9.73
C TYR A 77 7.08 20.20 10.97
N ASP A 78 7.70 20.12 12.13
CA ASP A 78 7.03 20.34 13.40
C ASP A 78 7.07 21.84 13.73
N PHE A 79 5.90 22.45 13.71
CA PHE A 79 5.77 23.88 14.00
C PHE A 79 5.75 24.12 15.52
N PRO A 80 6.35 25.21 16.02
CA PRO A 80 6.30 25.55 17.43
C PRO A 80 4.87 25.91 17.85
N ALA A 81 4.56 25.75 19.15
CA ALA A 81 3.21 25.95 19.69
C ALA A 81 2.50 27.25 19.24
N PRO A 82 3.17 28.42 19.14
CA PRO A 82 2.52 29.63 18.64
C PRO A 82 1.99 29.51 17.21
N VAL A 83 2.73 28.82 16.33
CA VAL A 83 2.31 28.60 14.93
C VAL A 83 1.13 27.63 14.86
N GLN A 84 1.16 26.57 15.68
CA GLN A 84 0.04 25.63 15.76
C GLN A 84 -1.25 26.31 16.25
N GLN A 85 -1.15 27.24 17.21
CA GLN A 85 -2.30 28.02 17.68
C GLN A 85 -2.89 28.90 16.56
N ILE A 86 -2.04 29.50 15.74
CA ILE A 86 -2.48 30.30 14.58
C ILE A 86 -3.17 29.41 13.54
N GLU A 87 -2.67 28.20 13.28
CA GLU A 87 -3.33 27.24 12.39
C GLU A 87 -4.72 26.84 12.90
N GLN A 88 -4.86 26.61 14.21
CA GLN A 88 -6.15 26.29 14.82
C GLN A 88 -7.13 27.46 14.72
N GLN A 89 -6.68 28.69 14.97
CA GLN A 89 -7.49 29.90 14.81
C GLN A 89 -7.91 30.09 13.35
N LEU A 90 -6.99 29.90 12.40
CA LEU A 90 -7.27 29.99 10.97
C LEU A 90 -8.30 28.94 10.54
N LYS A 91 -8.19 27.71 11.04
CA LYS A 91 -9.16 26.65 10.78
C LYS A 91 -10.55 27.03 11.30
N ALA A 92 -10.64 27.47 12.56
CA ALA A 92 -11.91 27.90 13.16
C ALA A 92 -12.53 29.11 12.42
N ALA A 93 -11.72 30.06 11.97
CA ALA A 93 -12.18 31.20 11.19
C ALA A 93 -12.70 30.79 9.80
N LYS A 94 -12.02 29.86 9.12
CA LYS A 94 -12.48 29.29 7.84
C LYS A 94 -13.80 28.55 7.99
N ASP A 95 -13.91 27.69 9.00
CA ASP A 95 -15.14 26.94 9.28
C ASP A 95 -16.30 27.89 9.59
N SER A 96 -16.05 28.94 10.37
CA SER A 96 -17.03 29.99 10.67
C SER A 96 -17.46 30.74 9.41
N ALA A 97 -16.53 31.11 8.53
CA ALA A 97 -16.86 31.79 7.26
C ALA A 97 -17.71 30.92 6.33
N ILE A 98 -17.48 29.61 6.32
CA ILE A 98 -18.31 28.64 5.58
C ILE A 98 -19.72 28.58 6.19
N GLN A 99 -19.83 28.42 7.51
CA GLN A 99 -21.12 28.33 8.21
C GLN A 99 -21.95 29.62 8.08
N GLN A 100 -21.29 30.78 8.10
CA GLN A 100 -21.92 32.08 7.95
C GLN A 100 -22.26 32.43 6.49
N GLY A 101 -21.88 31.59 5.53
CA GLY A 101 -22.11 31.82 4.10
C GLY A 101 -21.30 32.96 3.50
N SER A 102 -20.30 33.49 4.22
CA SER A 102 -19.37 34.52 3.72
C SER A 102 -18.26 33.92 2.85
N ALA A 103 -18.04 32.61 2.94
CA ALA A 103 -17.18 31.87 2.02
C ALA A 103 -17.87 31.57 0.69
N THR A 104 -17.20 31.84 -0.43
CA THR A 104 -17.70 31.51 -1.77
C THR A 104 -17.29 30.09 -2.19
N GLU A 105 -18.25 29.21 -2.45
CA GLU A 105 -17.97 27.88 -3.03
C GLU A 105 -17.55 28.02 -4.50
N LYS A 106 -16.38 27.46 -4.86
CA LYS A 106 -15.94 27.32 -6.25
C LYS A 106 -15.72 25.85 -6.55
N ARG A 107 -16.58 25.27 -7.38
CA ARG A 107 -16.46 23.87 -7.81
C ARG A 107 -15.82 23.82 -9.20
N GLY A 108 -14.70 23.09 -9.31
CA GLY A 108 -14.10 22.78 -10.61
C GLY A 108 -14.97 21.83 -11.44
N LYS A 109 -14.70 21.72 -12.74
CA LYS A 109 -15.41 20.75 -13.59
C LYS A 109 -15.14 19.32 -13.09
N PRO A 110 -16.18 18.51 -12.81
CA PRO A 110 -15.97 17.11 -12.47
C PRO A 110 -15.33 16.37 -13.66
N PHE A 111 -14.33 15.53 -13.38
CA PHE A 111 -13.67 14.72 -14.41
C PHE A 111 -13.54 13.27 -13.95
N TRP A 112 -13.64 12.35 -14.90
CA TRP A 112 -13.37 10.93 -14.72
C TRP A 112 -11.94 10.66 -15.19
N THR A 113 -11.19 9.86 -14.44
CA THR A 113 -9.89 9.35 -14.89
C THR A 113 -10.07 7.92 -15.36
N ILE A 114 -9.86 7.67 -16.67
CA ILE A 114 -9.82 6.33 -17.25
C ILE A 114 -8.34 5.98 -17.45
N ARG A 115 -7.87 4.91 -16.80
CA ARG A 115 -6.51 4.40 -16.99
C ARG A 115 -6.52 3.24 -17.98
N PRO A 116 -5.52 3.14 -18.88
CA PRO A 116 -5.39 1.97 -19.73
C PRO A 116 -5.14 0.72 -18.86
N PRO A 117 -5.68 -0.45 -19.24
CA PRO A 117 -5.28 -1.72 -18.62
C PRO A 117 -3.77 -1.90 -18.83
N LYS A 118 -3.06 -2.40 -17.80
CA LYS A 118 -1.64 -2.81 -17.94
C LYS A 118 -1.57 -3.74 -19.15
N ALA A 119 -0.75 -3.38 -20.14
CA ALA A 119 -0.47 -4.26 -21.26
C ALA A 119 -0.01 -5.60 -20.66
N GLN A 120 -0.81 -6.64 -20.85
CA GLN A 120 -0.34 -7.99 -20.66
C GLN A 120 0.69 -8.19 -21.77
N ASP A 121 1.96 -8.39 -21.40
CA ASP A 121 3.00 -8.88 -22.30
C ASP A 121 2.45 -10.10 -23.06
N GLN A 122 2.22 -9.91 -24.35
CA GLN A 122 1.81 -10.97 -25.26
C GLN A 122 3.10 -11.62 -25.75
N PRO A 123 3.33 -12.92 -25.50
CA PRO A 123 4.51 -13.58 -26.03
C PRO A 123 4.37 -13.73 -27.56
N PHE A 124 5.47 -13.46 -28.25
CA PHE A 124 5.67 -13.68 -29.69
C PHE A 124 5.45 -15.14 -30.09
#